data_AF-A0AAV0ZUP6-F1
#
_entry.id   AF-A0AAV0ZUP6-F1
#
_cell.length_a   1.000
_cell.length_b   1.000
_cell.length_c   1.000
_cell.angle_alpha   90.00
_cell.angle_beta   90.00
_cell.angle_gamma   90.00
#
_symmetry.space_group_name_H-M   'P 1'
#
loop_
_entity.id
_entity.type
_entity.pdbx_description
1 polymer ?
#
loop_
_entity_poly.entity_id
_entity_poly.type
_entity_poly.pdbx_seq_one_letter_code
_entity_poly.pdbx_strand_id
1 'polypeptide(L)'
;METLAQLEALCERLYNSSDSVERAHAESTLKCFSSNADYISQCQYVLDNASSPYALMLASSSLLKQVTEQSLPLQLRIDIRNYLLNYLASKGPELEPFVLGSLIQLLSRITKFGWLDDERFREVVKEATNFLSQAQYHYAIGLKILNQIVSEINQHTVGLHATRQRRIAISFRDQSLFRIFQISLTSLFKLKADVGSKLQELSLMLSLSCLSFDFMGTSYDESSDEIGTNQVPLTWKPVLEDPSTLQIFFDFYTMNQPFSKEALECLLRLASTRRSLFSDDTARLKFLSQLMLGTKEILQTGIGLADHDNYHAFCRLLGRFKVNYQLSELINAEGYSDWIRLVAEFTLKSLQSWKWAGSSVYYLLNLWSKSVTSVRYLKSDKPCLLDEYAPKVIECFVSLRFDSLQSELSDELGEDPLDNVEVLQDQLEFFPYLCRFQYGSCSSYLMKIVEPIIQSYMKVANLQIPMNSYELSVTETKLAWFTHIVAAILKTKHTSGFSGESHEVLDAEISACVLQLVNISDSGIHNKWALVYSIDNSRVVQ
;
A
#
# COMPACT_ATOMS: atom_id res chain seq x y z
N MET A 1 25.27 44.74 13.15
CA MET A 1 25.61 43.75 12.12
C MET A 1 26.51 42.73 12.79
N GLU A 2 25.95 41.58 13.14
CA GLU A 2 26.79 40.39 13.40
C GLU A 2 27.58 40.11 12.13
N THR A 3 28.87 39.85 12.26
CA THR A 3 29.67 39.48 11.09
C THR A 3 29.18 38.13 10.57
N LEU A 4 29.22 37.90 9.26
CA LEU A 4 28.76 36.63 8.66
C LEU A 4 29.38 35.40 9.37
N ALA A 5 30.65 35.50 9.76
CA ALA A 5 31.36 34.49 10.53
C ALA A 5 30.75 34.22 11.93
N GLN A 6 30.24 35.25 12.62
CA GLN A 6 29.52 35.07 13.89
C GLN A 6 28.20 34.34 13.68
N LEU A 7 27.47 34.68 12.61
CA LEU A 7 26.23 33.98 12.25
C LEU A 7 26.51 32.51 11.91
N GLU A 8 27.53 32.21 11.12
CA GLU A 8 27.93 30.83 10.81
C GLU A 8 28.27 30.06 12.09
N ALA A 9 29.01 30.67 13.04
CA ALA A 9 29.34 30.05 14.32
C ALA A 9 28.08 29.79 15.20
N LEU A 10 27.08 30.68 15.16
CA LEU A 10 25.81 30.47 15.86
C LEU A 10 25.00 29.35 15.23
N CYS A 11 24.97 29.25 13.89
CA CYS A 11 24.31 28.15 13.18
C CYS A 11 24.95 26.81 13.51
N GLU A 12 26.28 26.72 13.51
CA GLU A 12 27.01 25.51 13.92
C GLU A 12 26.59 25.05 15.33
N ARG A 13 26.54 25.98 16.29
CA ARG A 13 26.10 25.67 17.66
C ARG A 13 24.65 25.20 17.72
N LEU A 14 23.76 25.82 16.93
CA LEU A 14 22.34 25.47 16.90
C LEU A 14 22.11 24.00 16.52
N TYR A 15 22.84 23.51 15.51
CA TYR A 15 22.65 22.14 14.99
C TYR A 15 23.56 21.09 15.64
N ASN A 16 24.76 21.46 16.11
CA ASN A 16 25.77 20.50 16.59
C ASN A 16 26.02 20.52 18.12
N SER A 17 25.62 21.56 18.86
CA SER A 17 25.94 21.63 20.29
C SER A 17 25.13 20.62 21.11
N SER A 18 25.80 19.88 21.99
CA SER A 18 25.17 18.99 22.96
C SER A 18 24.63 19.73 24.19
N ASP A 19 25.03 20.99 24.40
CA ASP A 19 24.54 21.82 25.50
C ASP A 19 23.20 22.49 25.13
N SER A 20 22.17 22.17 25.93
CA SER A 20 20.83 22.75 25.78
C SER A 20 20.79 24.28 25.94
N VAL A 21 21.65 24.86 26.78
CA VAL A 21 21.67 26.29 27.06
C VAL A 21 22.27 27.05 25.89
N GLU A 22 23.37 26.55 25.32
CA GLU A 22 23.99 27.12 24.13
C GLU A 22 23.06 27.05 22.91
N ARG A 23 22.38 25.91 22.70
CA ARG A 23 21.39 25.78 21.62
C ARG A 23 20.24 26.76 21.79
N ALA A 24 19.67 26.88 23.00
CA ALA A 24 18.58 27.81 23.27
C ALA A 24 19.00 29.27 23.06
N HIS A 25 20.25 29.62 23.41
CA HIS A 25 20.81 30.94 23.16
C HIS A 25 20.95 31.21 21.65
N ALA A 26 21.53 30.27 20.89
CA ALA A 26 21.66 30.39 19.44
C ALA A 26 20.28 30.51 18.76
N GLU A 27 19.32 29.68 19.16
CA GLU A 27 17.94 29.72 18.64
C GLU A 27 17.28 31.07 18.93
N SER A 28 17.38 31.56 20.16
CA SER A 28 16.80 32.86 20.54
C SER A 28 17.38 34.02 19.73
N THR A 29 18.68 34.00 19.46
CA THR A 29 19.36 35.05 18.68
C THR A 29 18.96 34.99 17.21
N LEU A 30 18.87 33.79 16.64
CA LEU A 30 18.56 33.58 15.22
C LEU A 30 17.05 33.65 14.92
N LYS A 31 16.17 33.62 15.93
CA LYS A 31 14.71 33.63 15.78
C LYS A 31 14.17 34.78 14.91
N CYS A 32 14.83 35.95 14.95
CA CYS A 32 14.45 37.13 14.18
C CYS A 32 14.37 36.85 12.67
N PHE A 33 15.28 36.02 12.13
CA PHE A 33 15.31 35.63 10.72
C PHE A 33 14.05 34.92 10.28
N SER A 34 13.34 34.23 11.17
CA SER A 34 12.09 33.53 10.82
C SER A 34 10.82 34.33 11.12
N SER A 35 10.93 35.38 11.94
CA SER A 35 9.78 36.10 12.49
C SER A 35 9.55 37.48 11.86
N ASN A 36 10.58 38.11 11.28
CA ASN A 36 10.48 39.43 10.69
C ASN A 36 10.81 39.42 9.19
N ALA A 37 9.85 39.85 8.36
CA ALA A 37 9.99 39.98 6.90
C ALA A 37 11.17 40.90 6.47
N ASP A 38 11.57 41.84 7.32
CA ASP A 38 12.72 42.71 7.06
C ASP A 38 14.05 41.94 6.96
N TYR A 39 14.07 40.68 7.40
CA TYR A 39 15.25 39.79 7.34
C TYR A 39 15.31 38.94 6.06
N ILE A 40 14.35 39.05 5.14
CA ILE A 40 14.36 38.28 3.88
C ILE A 40 15.62 38.57 3.05
N SER A 41 15.99 39.85 2.91
CA SER A 41 17.20 40.25 2.20
C SER A 41 18.47 39.71 2.85
N GLN A 42 18.47 39.58 4.17
CA GLN A 42 19.58 39.06 4.96
C GLN A 42 19.67 37.54 4.79
N CYS A 43 18.54 36.83 4.71
CA CYS A 43 18.53 35.41 4.34
C CYS A 43 19.12 35.19 2.95
N GLN A 44 18.75 36.01 1.95
CA GLN A 44 19.34 35.94 0.60
C GLN A 44 20.84 36.25 0.61
N TYR A 45 21.25 37.27 1.37
CA TYR A 45 22.67 37.58 1.57
C TYR A 45 23.45 36.39 2.17
N VAL A 46 22.88 35.72 3.18
CA VAL A 46 23.48 34.51 3.78
C VAL A 46 23.57 33.40 2.73
N LEU A 47 22.52 33.17 1.92
CA LEU A 47 22.56 32.16 0.86
C LEU A 47 23.65 32.43 -0.18
N ASP A 48 23.88 33.69 -0.54
CA ASP A 48 24.85 34.07 -1.57
C ASP A 48 26.30 34.06 -1.08
N ASN A 49 26.54 34.28 0.22
CA ASN A 49 27.87 34.54 0.76
C ASN A 49 28.35 33.53 1.81
N ALA A 50 27.45 32.78 2.46
CA ALA A 50 27.85 31.82 3.48
C ALA A 50 28.47 30.58 2.86
N SER A 51 29.47 30.04 3.57
CA SER A 51 30.14 28.79 3.24
C SER A 51 29.63 27.64 4.09
N SER A 52 29.11 27.92 5.28
CA SER A 52 28.57 26.91 6.19
C SER A 52 27.23 26.37 5.71
N PRO A 53 27.09 25.03 5.48
CA PRO A 53 25.82 24.41 5.14
C PRO A 53 24.71 24.67 6.18
N TYR A 54 25.07 24.83 7.45
CA TYR A 54 24.11 25.13 8.52
C TYR A 54 23.58 26.56 8.45
N ALA A 55 24.39 27.52 8.01
CA ALA A 55 23.92 28.88 7.75
C ALA A 55 22.97 28.93 6.55
N LEU A 56 23.28 28.19 5.48
CA LEU A 56 22.37 28.03 4.34
C LEU A 56 21.05 27.37 4.77
N MET A 57 21.11 26.34 5.62
CA MET A 57 19.94 25.69 6.18
C MET A 57 19.09 26.64 7.04
N LEU A 58 19.72 27.44 7.90
CA LEU A 58 19.02 28.47 8.68
C LEU A 58 18.30 29.45 7.75
N ALA A 59 18.98 29.98 6.73
CA ALA A 59 18.38 30.94 5.81
C ALA A 59 17.20 30.33 5.05
N SER A 60 17.35 29.12 4.51
CA SER A 60 16.28 28.41 3.80
C SER A 60 15.07 28.11 4.70
N SER A 61 15.29 27.56 5.90
CA SER A 61 14.22 27.24 6.85
C SER A 61 13.52 28.49 7.41
N SER A 62 14.26 29.59 7.62
CA SER A 62 13.71 30.88 8.00
C SER A 62 12.79 31.44 6.92
N LEU A 63 13.25 31.46 5.66
CA LEU A 63 12.42 31.87 4.52
C LEU A 63 11.19 30.97 4.35
N LEU A 64 11.33 29.65 4.55
CA LEU A 64 10.21 28.69 4.47
C LEU A 64 9.14 29.01 5.49
N LYS A 65 9.54 29.29 6.72
CA LYS A 65 8.63 29.70 7.79
C LYS A 65 7.94 31.02 7.46
N GLN A 66 8.69 32.03 7.00
CA GLN A 66 8.11 33.31 6.62
C GLN A 66 7.10 33.20 5.47
N VAL A 67 7.41 32.45 4.42
CA VAL A 67 6.49 32.22 3.28
C VAL A 67 5.21 31.48 3.73
N THR A 68 5.31 30.64 4.75
CA THR A 68 4.20 29.82 5.24
C THR A 68 3.29 30.59 6.21
N GLU A 69 3.88 31.37 7.12
CA GLU A 69 3.17 32.02 8.23
C GLU A 69 2.77 33.47 7.93
N GLN A 70 3.47 34.14 7.01
CA GLN A 70 3.27 35.56 6.72
C GLN A 70 2.64 35.80 5.34
N SER A 71 1.80 36.83 5.26
CA SER A 71 1.22 37.28 3.99
C SER A 71 2.17 38.21 3.25
N LEU A 72 3.16 37.65 2.56
CA LEU A 72 4.14 38.42 1.78
C LEU A 72 3.52 39.05 0.52
N PRO A 73 3.92 40.28 0.13
CA PRO A 73 3.48 40.91 -1.11
C PRO A 73 3.74 40.03 -2.34
N LEU A 74 2.83 40.09 -3.33
CA LEU A 74 2.93 39.25 -4.53
C LEU A 74 4.27 39.39 -5.25
N GLN A 75 4.74 40.62 -5.47
CA GLN A 75 6.00 40.87 -6.16
C GLN A 75 7.18 40.25 -5.42
N LEU A 76 7.24 40.42 -4.10
CA LEU A 76 8.29 39.82 -3.27
C LEU A 76 8.27 38.29 -3.34
N ARG A 77 7.09 37.66 -3.36
CA ARG A 77 6.99 36.20 -3.52
C ARG A 77 7.55 35.72 -4.87
N ILE A 78 7.34 36.50 -5.92
CA ILE A 78 7.83 36.20 -7.27
C ILE A 78 9.35 36.39 -7.33
N ASP A 79 9.86 37.45 -6.70
CA ASP A 79 11.29 37.71 -6.62
C ASP A 79 12.01 36.59 -5.86
N ILE A 80 11.48 36.13 -4.72
CA ILE A 80 12.02 34.99 -3.96
C ILE A 80 12.00 33.71 -4.82
N ARG A 81 10.88 33.40 -5.48
CA ARG A 81 10.74 32.22 -6.35
C ARG A 81 11.81 32.22 -7.46
N ASN A 82 11.96 33.34 -8.16
CA ASN A 82 12.91 33.46 -9.26
C ASN A 82 14.36 33.41 -8.77
N TYR A 83 14.65 34.04 -7.63
CA TYR A 83 15.93 33.93 -6.95
C TYR A 83 16.28 32.46 -6.65
N LEU A 84 15.36 31.70 -6.05
CA LEU A 84 15.58 30.30 -5.69
C LEU A 84 15.83 29.42 -6.92
N LEU A 85 15.10 29.63 -8.01
CA LEU A 85 15.32 28.89 -9.26
C LEU A 85 16.71 29.15 -9.82
N ASN A 86 17.14 30.41 -9.88
CA ASN A 86 18.47 30.79 -10.34
C ASN A 86 19.57 30.28 -9.41
N TYR A 87 19.33 30.31 -8.11
CA TYR A 87 20.25 29.79 -7.10
C TYR A 87 20.41 28.27 -7.23
N LEU A 88 19.32 27.52 -7.37
CA LEU A 88 19.37 26.07 -7.59
C LEU A 88 20.04 25.71 -8.92
N ALA A 89 19.87 26.53 -9.97
CA ALA A 89 20.53 26.32 -11.26
C ALA A 89 22.05 26.56 -11.20
N SER A 90 22.48 27.59 -10.48
CA SER A 90 23.89 28.01 -10.42
C SER A 90 24.69 27.28 -9.34
N LYS A 91 24.14 27.19 -8.13
CA LYS A 91 24.80 26.68 -6.93
C LYS A 91 24.33 25.29 -6.51
N GLY A 92 23.15 24.85 -6.95
CA GLY A 92 22.56 23.58 -6.55
C GLY A 92 23.49 22.35 -6.62
N PRO A 93 24.33 22.16 -7.65
CA PRO A 93 25.26 21.03 -7.72
C PRO A 93 26.35 21.02 -6.63
N GLU A 94 26.65 22.17 -6.02
CA GLU A 94 27.69 22.33 -4.98
C GLU A 94 27.11 22.19 -3.56
N LEU A 95 25.78 22.10 -3.42
CA LEU A 95 25.12 22.12 -2.12
C LEU A 95 25.05 20.72 -1.48
N GLU A 96 25.13 20.71 -0.15
CA GLU A 96 24.85 19.52 0.65
C GLU A 96 23.39 19.03 0.46
N PRO A 97 23.13 17.71 0.46
CA PRO A 97 21.81 17.15 0.13
C PRO A 97 20.66 17.69 0.99
N PHE A 98 20.89 17.93 2.28
CA PHE A 98 19.88 18.44 3.20
C PHE A 98 19.54 19.91 2.90
N VAL A 99 20.54 20.74 2.59
CA VAL A 99 20.35 22.15 2.17
C VAL A 99 19.59 22.21 0.85
N LEU A 100 20.00 21.40 -0.13
CA LEU A 100 19.32 21.29 -1.42
C LEU A 100 17.85 20.90 -1.24
N GLY A 101 17.57 19.90 -0.39
CA GLY A 101 16.20 19.47 -0.07
C GLY A 101 15.35 20.60 0.52
N SER A 102 15.90 21.36 1.48
CA SER A 102 15.22 22.50 2.11
C SER A 102 14.91 23.62 1.11
N LEU A 103 15.84 23.95 0.21
CA LEU A 103 15.61 24.98 -0.81
C LEU A 103 14.58 24.56 -1.85
N ILE A 104 14.57 23.28 -2.25
CA ILE A 104 13.55 22.73 -3.15
C ILE A 104 12.16 22.72 -2.48
N GLN A 105 12.09 22.41 -1.18
CA GLN A 105 10.87 22.53 -0.39
C GLN A 105 10.38 23.97 -0.33
N LEU A 106 11.26 24.93 -0.07
CA LEU A 106 10.95 26.36 -0.07
C LEU A 106 10.40 26.82 -1.44
N LEU A 107 11.05 26.44 -2.54
CA LEU A 107 10.58 26.71 -3.90
C LEU A 107 9.18 26.12 -4.14
N SER A 108 8.93 24.90 -3.68
CA SER A 108 7.65 24.22 -3.84
C SER A 108 6.56 24.89 -3.01
N ARG A 109 6.87 25.27 -1.75
CA ARG A 109 5.97 25.96 -0.83
C ARG A 109 5.54 27.31 -1.38
N ILE A 110 6.48 28.15 -1.81
CA ILE A 110 6.17 29.47 -2.36
C ILE A 110 5.35 29.35 -3.65
N THR A 111 5.65 28.34 -4.46
CA THR A 111 4.89 28.04 -5.68
C THR A 111 3.47 27.61 -5.38
N LYS A 112 3.25 26.73 -4.40
CA LYS A 112 1.90 26.33 -3.95
C LYS A 112 1.10 27.54 -3.47
N PHE A 113 1.72 28.41 -2.66
CA PHE A 113 1.05 29.60 -2.10
C PHE A 113 0.71 30.65 -3.16
N GLY A 114 1.52 30.74 -4.23
CA GLY A 114 1.30 31.63 -5.36
C GLY A 114 0.50 31.03 -6.52
N TRP A 115 0.17 29.73 -6.48
CA TRP A 115 -0.34 28.97 -7.63
C TRP A 115 -1.57 29.58 -8.31
N LEU A 116 -2.50 30.12 -7.51
CA LEU A 116 -3.74 30.75 -7.99
C LEU A 116 -3.61 32.27 -8.16
N ASP A 117 -2.51 32.86 -7.71
CA ASP A 117 -2.35 34.31 -7.62
C ASP A 117 -1.73 34.88 -8.91
N ASP A 118 -0.78 34.16 -9.53
CA ASP A 118 -0.09 34.60 -10.74
C ASP A 118 0.36 33.40 -11.62
N GLU A 119 0.34 33.57 -12.94
CA GLU A 119 0.73 32.52 -13.90
C GLU A 119 2.20 32.12 -13.82
N ARG A 120 3.07 33.05 -13.41
CA ARG A 120 4.50 32.78 -13.27
C ARG A 120 4.77 31.61 -12.32
N PHE A 121 3.96 31.41 -11.28
CA PHE A 121 4.12 30.24 -10.40
C PHE A 121 3.87 28.92 -11.12
N ARG A 122 2.98 28.90 -12.13
CA ARG A 122 2.65 27.70 -12.91
C ARG A 122 3.72 27.33 -13.93
N GLU A 123 4.63 28.26 -14.26
CA GLU A 123 5.76 28.00 -15.17
C GLU A 123 6.83 27.09 -14.57
N VAL A 124 6.73 26.74 -13.28
CA VAL A 124 7.72 25.90 -12.56
C VAL A 124 8.00 24.57 -13.26
N VAL A 125 7.01 23.97 -13.92
CA VAL A 125 7.20 22.71 -14.66
C VAL A 125 8.09 22.91 -15.89
N LYS A 126 7.91 24.03 -16.60
CA LYS A 126 8.72 24.39 -17.76
C LYS A 126 10.16 24.69 -17.33
N GLU A 127 10.34 25.44 -16.26
CA GLU A 127 11.68 25.77 -15.74
C GLU A 127 12.38 24.54 -15.19
N ALA A 128 11.70 23.66 -14.45
CA ALA A 128 12.25 22.39 -14.00
C ALA A 128 12.65 21.48 -15.18
N THR A 129 11.94 21.57 -16.32
CA THR A 129 12.32 20.86 -17.55
C THR A 129 13.66 21.37 -18.11
N ASN A 130 14.00 22.65 -17.92
CA ASN A 130 15.29 23.17 -18.37
C ASN A 130 16.47 22.50 -17.65
N PHE A 131 16.31 22.15 -16.37
CA PHE A 131 17.31 21.39 -15.61
C PHE A 131 17.56 19.99 -16.21
N LEU A 132 16.52 19.36 -16.76
CA LEU A 132 16.60 18.02 -17.38
C LEU A 132 17.38 18.02 -18.70
N SER A 133 17.62 19.19 -19.29
CA SER A 133 18.41 19.33 -20.52
C SER A 133 19.91 19.52 -20.28
N GLN A 134 20.31 19.66 -19.01
CA GLN A 134 21.69 19.96 -18.59
C GLN A 134 22.42 18.69 -18.11
N ALA A 135 23.53 18.88 -17.38
CA ALA A 135 24.35 17.80 -16.83
C ALA A 135 23.59 16.93 -15.82
N GLN A 136 24.16 15.76 -15.49
CA GLN A 136 23.51 14.74 -14.64
C GLN A 136 23.05 15.28 -13.27
N TYR A 137 23.84 16.15 -12.64
CA TYR A 137 23.49 16.79 -11.36
C TYR A 137 22.27 17.71 -11.50
N HIS A 138 22.23 18.57 -12.52
CA HIS A 138 21.07 19.40 -12.82
C HIS A 138 19.85 18.54 -13.15
N TYR A 139 20.02 17.45 -13.88
CA TYR A 139 18.94 16.49 -14.15
C TYR A 139 18.31 15.97 -12.85
N ALA A 140 19.14 15.56 -11.88
CA ALA A 140 18.68 15.12 -10.57
C ALA A 140 17.91 16.22 -9.83
N ILE A 141 18.40 17.46 -9.86
CA ILE A 141 17.72 18.63 -9.26
C ILE A 141 16.35 18.86 -9.92
N GLY A 142 16.28 18.80 -11.25
CA GLY A 142 15.02 18.94 -11.99
C GLY A 142 13.98 17.89 -11.59
N LEU A 143 14.38 16.62 -11.50
CA LEU A 143 13.50 15.55 -11.01
C LEU A 143 13.07 15.76 -9.55
N LYS A 144 13.99 16.20 -8.67
CA LYS A 144 13.66 16.50 -7.26
C LYS A 144 12.67 17.65 -7.14
N ILE A 145 12.81 18.72 -7.94
CA ILE A 145 11.85 19.84 -7.97
C ILE A 145 10.47 19.34 -8.41
N LEU A 146 10.41 18.56 -9.49
CA LEU A 146 9.15 17.99 -9.99
C LEU A 146 8.50 17.04 -8.98
N ASN A 147 9.28 16.24 -8.27
CA ASN A 147 8.74 15.33 -7.26
C ASN A 147 8.23 16.11 -6.06
N GLN A 148 9.00 17.08 -5.57
CA GLN A 148 8.62 17.89 -4.42
C GLN A 148 7.37 18.73 -4.70
N ILE A 149 7.21 19.33 -5.89
CA ILE A 149 6.01 20.13 -6.20
C ILE A 149 4.75 19.25 -6.24
N VAL A 150 4.84 18.02 -6.75
CA VAL A 150 3.71 17.06 -6.74
C VAL A 150 3.33 16.72 -5.31
N SER A 151 4.30 16.32 -4.48
CA SER A 151 4.07 16.00 -3.07
C SER A 151 3.55 17.18 -2.26
N GLU A 152 4.16 18.36 -2.44
CA GLU A 152 3.79 19.58 -1.72
C GLU A 152 2.36 19.99 -2.04
N ILE A 153 1.92 19.90 -3.31
CA ILE A 153 0.53 20.22 -3.69
C ILE A 153 -0.45 19.17 -3.17
N ASN A 154 -0.06 17.89 -3.15
CA ASN A 154 -0.91 16.79 -2.72
C ASN A 154 -1.14 16.77 -1.19
N GLN A 155 -0.18 17.27 -0.41
CA GLN A 155 -0.26 17.27 1.06
C GLN A 155 -1.04 18.47 1.62
N HIS A 156 -1.57 18.32 2.83
CA HIS A 156 -2.10 19.45 3.59
C HIS A 156 -0.97 20.35 4.10
N THR A 157 -1.12 21.66 3.92
CA THR A 157 -0.13 22.64 4.38
C THR A 157 -0.73 23.57 5.42
N VAL A 158 -0.10 23.60 6.60
CA VAL A 158 -0.43 24.56 7.66
C VAL A 158 -0.32 26.00 7.11
N GLY A 159 -1.31 26.84 7.40
CA GLY A 159 -1.37 28.23 6.91
C GLY A 159 -2.20 28.44 5.63
N LEU A 160 -2.61 27.37 4.93
CA LEU A 160 -3.56 27.46 3.81
C LEU A 160 -4.92 26.89 4.18
N HIS A 161 -6.00 27.65 3.94
CA HIS A 161 -7.37 27.14 4.09
C HIS A 161 -7.65 25.95 3.15
N ALA A 162 -8.36 24.93 3.66
CA ALA A 162 -8.68 23.70 2.93
C ALA A 162 -9.35 23.96 1.56
N THR A 163 -10.27 24.92 1.47
CA THR A 163 -10.92 25.29 0.20
C THR A 163 -9.92 25.82 -0.83
N ARG A 164 -8.93 26.61 -0.41
CA ARG A 164 -7.89 27.13 -1.30
C ARG A 164 -6.93 26.00 -1.72
N GLN A 165 -6.54 25.13 -0.79
CA GLN A 165 -5.72 23.94 -1.10
C GLN A 165 -6.39 23.06 -2.16
N ARG A 166 -7.69 22.76 -1.99
CA ARG A 166 -8.45 21.96 -2.96
C ARG A 166 -8.48 22.60 -4.34
N ARG A 167 -8.68 23.92 -4.43
CA ARG A 167 -8.62 24.65 -5.71
C ARG A 167 -7.24 24.59 -6.36
N ILE A 168 -6.16 24.69 -5.57
CA ILE A 168 -4.79 24.54 -6.05
C ILE A 168 -4.57 23.13 -6.61
N ALA A 169 -4.93 22.09 -5.83
CA ALA A 169 -4.77 20.70 -6.23
C ALA A 169 -5.53 20.36 -7.52
N ILE A 170 -6.79 20.81 -7.64
CA ILE A 170 -7.60 20.65 -8.86
C ILE A 170 -6.93 21.35 -10.05
N SER A 171 -6.52 22.62 -9.89
CA SER A 171 -5.84 23.37 -10.95
C SER A 171 -4.53 22.70 -11.39
N PHE A 172 -3.72 22.22 -10.44
CA PHE A 172 -2.47 21.54 -10.73
C PHE A 172 -2.67 20.19 -11.44
N ARG A 173 -3.64 19.39 -10.97
CA ARG A 173 -4.04 18.12 -11.59
C ARG A 173 -4.39 18.32 -13.06
N ASP A 174 -5.19 19.34 -13.35
CA ASP A 174 -5.74 19.57 -14.69
C ASP A 174 -4.73 20.23 -15.64
N GLN A 175 -3.81 21.06 -15.14
CA GLN A 175 -2.90 21.85 -15.98
C GLN A 175 -1.48 21.31 -16.08
N SER A 176 -0.99 20.60 -15.05
CA SER A 176 0.45 20.34 -14.91
C SER A 176 0.79 18.88 -14.61
N LEU A 177 0.00 18.18 -13.79
CA LEU A 177 0.34 16.84 -13.31
C LEU A 177 0.57 15.83 -14.45
N PHE A 178 -0.27 15.86 -15.49
CA PHE A 178 -0.09 14.96 -16.64
C PHE A 178 1.25 15.18 -17.34
N ARG A 179 1.66 16.44 -17.50
CA ARG A 179 2.93 16.79 -18.14
C ARG A 179 4.11 16.28 -17.31
N ILE A 180 4.01 16.37 -15.98
CA ILE A 180 5.04 15.85 -15.07
C ILE A 180 5.14 14.33 -15.19
N PHE A 181 4.02 13.61 -15.26
CA PHE A 181 4.01 12.17 -15.49
C PHE A 181 4.62 11.78 -16.85
N GLN A 182 4.37 12.54 -17.91
CA GLN A 182 5.03 12.31 -19.20
C GLN A 182 6.56 12.50 -19.13
N ILE A 183 7.01 13.50 -18.36
CA ILE A 183 8.44 13.75 -18.13
C ILE A 183 9.07 12.59 -17.35
N SER A 184 8.37 12.06 -16.35
CA SER A 184 8.87 10.93 -15.56
C SER A 184 9.01 9.66 -16.41
N LEU A 185 8.02 9.35 -17.25
CA LEU A 185 8.10 8.24 -18.20
C LEU A 185 9.23 8.42 -19.22
N THR A 186 9.35 9.62 -19.81
CA THR A 186 10.46 9.92 -20.74
C THR A 186 11.82 9.70 -20.07
N SER A 187 11.94 10.09 -18.80
CA SER A 187 13.16 9.88 -18.00
C SER A 187 13.41 8.40 -17.75
N LEU A 188 12.38 7.62 -17.39
CA LEU A 188 12.50 6.17 -17.20
C LEU A 188 12.96 5.46 -18.48
N PHE A 189 12.37 5.79 -19.63
CA PHE A 189 12.78 5.21 -20.91
C PHE A 189 14.22 5.59 -21.28
N LYS A 190 14.61 6.86 -21.09
CA LYS A 190 15.98 7.33 -21.35
C LYS A 190 17.02 6.64 -20.46
N LEU A 191 16.67 6.41 -19.20
CA LEU A 191 17.57 5.88 -18.18
C LEU A 191 17.53 4.36 -18.06
N LYS A 192 16.75 3.65 -18.88
CA LYS A 192 16.57 2.20 -18.79
C LYS A 192 17.89 1.41 -18.74
N ALA A 193 18.91 1.85 -19.47
CA ALA A 193 20.22 1.19 -19.52
C ALA A 193 21.16 1.55 -18.34
N ASP A 194 20.84 2.58 -17.56
CA ASP A 194 21.67 3.12 -16.47
C ASP A 194 21.31 2.45 -15.12
N VAL A 195 21.40 1.12 -15.10
CA VAL A 195 20.90 0.24 -14.01
C VAL A 195 21.49 0.65 -12.65
N GLY A 196 20.61 0.85 -11.67
CA GLY A 196 20.97 1.21 -10.29
C GLY A 196 21.33 2.67 -10.07
N SER A 197 21.17 3.55 -11.06
CA SER A 197 21.53 4.97 -10.90
C SER A 197 20.52 5.74 -10.04
N LYS A 198 20.99 6.75 -9.31
CA LYS A 198 20.11 7.63 -8.51
C LYS A 198 19.05 8.34 -9.36
N LEU A 199 19.31 8.53 -10.66
CA LEU A 199 18.34 9.14 -11.56
C LEU A 199 17.17 8.21 -11.90
N GLN A 200 17.41 6.90 -11.99
CA GLN A 200 16.36 5.90 -12.15
C GLN A 200 15.39 5.95 -10.96
N GLU A 201 15.93 5.95 -9.73
CA GLU A 201 15.15 6.10 -8.50
C GLU A 201 14.30 7.36 -8.53
N LEU A 202 14.91 8.53 -8.79
CA LEU A 202 14.20 9.81 -8.81
C LEU A 202 13.08 9.84 -9.88
N SER A 203 13.30 9.21 -11.03
CA SER A 203 12.31 9.12 -12.10
C SER A 203 11.14 8.19 -11.75
N LEU A 204 11.43 7.08 -11.05
CA LEU A 204 10.44 6.14 -10.60
C LEU A 204 9.60 6.72 -9.46
N MET A 205 10.25 7.35 -8.48
CA MET A 205 9.58 8.08 -7.40
C MET A 205 8.68 9.19 -7.93
N LEU A 206 9.13 9.95 -8.94
CA LEU A 206 8.29 10.96 -9.59
C LEU A 206 7.05 10.35 -10.24
N SER A 207 7.21 9.19 -10.90
CA SER A 207 6.08 8.47 -11.51
C SER A 207 5.09 8.00 -10.45
N LEU A 208 5.58 7.44 -9.35
CA LEU A 208 4.77 6.98 -8.23
C LEU A 208 4.01 8.14 -7.56
N SER A 209 4.67 9.27 -7.32
CA SER A 209 4.04 10.48 -6.77
C SER A 209 2.92 10.99 -7.69
N CYS A 210 3.13 10.96 -9.01
CA CYS A 210 2.10 11.37 -9.97
C CYS A 210 0.89 10.42 -9.96
N LEU A 211 1.13 9.11 -9.91
CA LEU A 211 0.09 8.09 -9.90
C LEU A 211 -0.65 7.98 -8.56
N SER A 212 -0.03 8.43 -7.47
CA SER A 212 -0.57 8.44 -6.10
C SER A 212 -1.17 9.79 -5.69
N PHE A 213 -1.29 10.73 -6.63
CA PHE A 213 -1.94 12.02 -6.38
C PHE A 213 -3.41 11.82 -5.97
N ASP A 214 -3.92 12.62 -5.02
CA ASP A 214 -5.33 12.60 -4.65
C ASP A 214 -6.17 13.30 -5.74
N PHE A 215 -6.63 12.49 -6.70
CA PHE A 215 -7.45 12.98 -7.80
C PHE A 215 -8.86 13.46 -7.38
N MET A 216 -9.34 13.05 -6.20
CA MET A 216 -10.71 13.33 -5.72
C MET A 216 -10.78 14.50 -4.74
N GLY A 217 -9.66 14.88 -4.13
CA GLY A 217 -9.61 15.93 -3.10
C GLY A 217 -10.29 15.51 -1.80
N THR A 218 -10.36 14.20 -1.56
CA THR A 218 -10.73 13.59 -0.30
C THR A 218 -9.43 13.08 0.27
N SER A 219 -8.87 13.80 1.25
CA SER A 219 -7.68 13.40 1.98
C SER A 219 -7.83 11.92 2.35
N TYR A 220 -7.14 11.06 1.61
CA TYR A 220 -7.20 9.63 1.85
C TYR A 220 -6.73 9.41 3.28
N ASP A 221 -7.52 8.66 4.04
CA ASP A 221 -7.06 8.15 5.33
C ASP A 221 -5.94 7.16 5.03
N GLU A 222 -4.68 7.56 5.27
CA GLU A 222 -3.50 6.71 5.08
C GLU A 222 -3.57 5.43 5.93
N SER A 223 -4.48 5.35 6.91
CA SER A 223 -4.73 4.13 7.70
C SER A 223 -5.58 3.09 6.96
N SER A 224 -6.19 3.44 5.83
CA SER A 224 -6.95 2.50 5.01
C SER A 224 -6.08 1.89 3.91
N ASP A 225 -5.84 0.58 4.00
CA ASP A 225 -5.09 -0.20 3.00
C ASP A 225 -5.81 -0.32 1.64
N GLU A 226 -7.06 0.16 1.55
CA GLU A 226 -7.89 0.12 0.36
C GLU A 226 -7.64 1.31 -0.59
N ILE A 227 -6.65 1.18 -1.48
CA ILE A 227 -6.56 2.03 -2.68
C ILE A 227 -7.88 1.93 -3.47
N GLY A 228 -8.66 3.01 -3.54
CA GLY A 228 -9.87 3.05 -4.36
C GLY A 228 -9.56 2.99 -5.86
N THR A 229 -10.60 2.97 -6.70
CA THR A 229 -10.42 3.14 -8.16
C THR A 229 -9.74 4.49 -8.43
N ASN A 230 -8.66 4.49 -9.22
CA ASN A 230 -7.89 5.68 -9.52
C ASN A 230 -8.66 6.59 -10.50
N GLN A 231 -9.00 7.81 -10.06
CA GLN A 231 -9.88 8.74 -10.76
C GLN A 231 -9.12 9.73 -11.67
N VAL A 232 -8.12 9.20 -12.37
CA VAL A 232 -7.25 9.97 -13.25
C VAL A 232 -8.06 10.68 -14.37
N PRO A 233 -7.69 11.92 -14.76
CA PRO A 233 -8.31 12.63 -15.88
C PRO A 233 -8.20 11.87 -17.21
N LEU A 234 -9.20 12.05 -18.09
CA LEU A 234 -9.26 11.40 -19.41
C LEU A 234 -8.08 11.77 -20.33
N THR A 235 -7.41 12.90 -20.07
CA THR A 235 -6.23 13.33 -20.83
C THR A 235 -5.06 12.35 -20.72
N TRP A 236 -5.02 11.50 -19.69
CA TRP A 236 -3.96 10.50 -19.49
C TRP A 236 -4.11 9.24 -20.35
N LYS A 237 -5.29 9.06 -20.95
CA LYS A 237 -5.65 7.90 -21.78
C LYS A 237 -4.56 7.48 -22.77
N PRO A 238 -3.92 8.36 -23.57
CA PRO A 238 -2.94 7.94 -24.57
C PRO A 238 -1.73 7.22 -23.98
N VAL A 239 -1.32 7.61 -22.76
CA VAL A 239 -0.18 7.00 -22.06
C VAL A 239 -0.58 5.67 -21.44
N LEU A 240 -1.80 5.55 -20.94
CA LEU A 240 -2.29 4.34 -20.30
C LEU A 240 -2.62 3.22 -21.29
N GLU A 241 -3.08 3.58 -22.49
CA GLU A 241 -3.34 2.62 -23.57
C GLU A 241 -2.07 2.21 -24.33
N ASP A 242 -0.94 2.90 -24.12
CA ASP A 242 0.36 2.51 -24.66
C ASP A 242 0.94 1.31 -23.88
N PRO A 243 1.15 0.14 -24.53
CA PRO A 243 1.74 -1.03 -23.88
C PRO A 243 3.13 -0.77 -23.28
N SER A 244 3.89 0.18 -23.86
CA SER A 244 5.23 0.51 -23.39
C SER A 244 5.22 1.04 -21.94
N THR A 245 4.13 1.69 -21.53
CA THR A 245 3.96 2.25 -20.19
C THR A 245 3.89 1.18 -19.11
N LEU A 246 3.17 0.07 -19.33
CA LEU A 246 3.18 -1.04 -18.37
C LEU A 246 4.54 -1.75 -18.39
N GLN A 247 5.07 -1.98 -19.60
CA GLN A 247 6.31 -2.70 -19.79
C GLN A 247 7.48 -2.04 -19.05
N ILE A 248 7.60 -0.71 -19.08
CA ILE A 248 8.71 -0.02 -18.42
C ILE A 248 8.72 -0.25 -16.91
N PHE A 249 7.56 -0.35 -16.24
CA PHE A 249 7.52 -0.65 -14.81
C PHE A 249 7.85 -2.11 -14.50
N PHE A 250 7.43 -3.06 -15.34
CA PHE A 250 7.87 -4.46 -15.22
C PHE A 250 9.38 -4.60 -15.46
N ASP A 251 9.94 -3.87 -16.42
CA ASP A 251 11.38 -3.85 -16.68
C ASP A 251 12.15 -3.29 -15.47
N PHE A 252 11.68 -2.21 -14.87
CA PHE A 252 12.32 -1.66 -13.66
C PHE A 252 12.20 -2.60 -12.46
N TYR A 253 11.09 -3.32 -12.31
CA TYR A 253 10.93 -4.34 -11.28
C TYR A 253 11.98 -5.47 -11.41
N THR A 254 12.19 -5.96 -12.63
CA THR A 254 13.10 -7.08 -12.90
C THR A 254 14.58 -6.67 -12.87
N MET A 255 14.90 -5.47 -13.36
CA MET A 255 16.28 -5.00 -13.51
C MET A 255 16.86 -4.35 -12.24
N ASN A 256 16.04 -3.69 -11.41
CA ASN A 256 16.51 -2.84 -10.32
C ASN A 256 16.03 -3.34 -8.95
N GLN A 257 16.84 -4.18 -8.31
CA GLN A 257 16.56 -4.71 -6.97
C GLN A 257 16.23 -3.63 -5.92
N PRO A 258 16.93 -2.47 -5.82
CA PRO A 258 16.68 -1.50 -4.76
C PRO A 258 15.34 -0.77 -4.86
N PHE A 259 14.75 -0.67 -6.06
CA PHE A 259 13.55 0.14 -6.32
C PHE A 259 12.40 -0.69 -6.91
N SER A 260 12.47 -2.00 -6.71
CA SER A 260 11.53 -2.98 -7.23
C SER A 260 10.13 -2.78 -6.61
N LYS A 261 10.06 -2.42 -5.34
CA LYS A 261 8.81 -2.10 -4.62
C LYS A 261 8.07 -0.95 -5.27
N GLU A 262 8.76 0.15 -5.56
CA GLU A 262 8.18 1.36 -6.15
C GLU A 262 7.64 1.09 -7.56
N ALA A 263 8.30 0.20 -8.31
CA ALA A 263 7.82 -0.24 -9.61
C ALA A 263 6.52 -1.05 -9.49
N LEU A 264 6.42 -1.96 -8.51
CA LEU A 264 5.17 -2.68 -8.21
C LEU A 264 4.07 -1.72 -7.75
N GLU A 265 4.37 -0.72 -6.93
CA GLU A 265 3.39 0.28 -6.50
C GLU A 265 2.88 1.12 -7.68
N CYS A 266 3.74 1.46 -8.65
CA CYS A 266 3.30 2.09 -9.90
C CYS A 266 2.33 1.18 -10.67
N LEU A 267 2.68 -0.10 -10.86
CA LEU A 267 1.81 -1.10 -11.50
C LEU A 267 0.48 -1.25 -10.77
N LEU A 268 0.49 -1.23 -9.44
CA LEU A 268 -0.69 -1.28 -8.59
C LEU A 268 -1.63 -0.07 -8.82
N ARG A 269 -1.08 1.15 -8.92
CA ARG A 269 -1.88 2.35 -9.23
C ARG A 269 -2.44 2.32 -10.65
N LEU A 270 -1.68 1.77 -11.62
CA LEU A 270 -2.13 1.59 -13.01
C LEU A 270 -3.22 0.51 -13.13
N ALA A 271 -3.07 -0.60 -12.42
CA ALA A 271 -4.05 -1.69 -12.34
C ALA A 271 -5.40 -1.22 -11.78
N SER A 272 -5.39 -0.16 -10.98
CA SER A 272 -6.56 0.43 -10.32
C SER A 272 -7.28 1.49 -11.18
N THR A 273 -6.90 1.68 -12.44
CA THR A 273 -7.52 2.66 -13.34
C THR A 273 -8.98 2.32 -13.68
N ARG A 274 -9.86 3.31 -13.60
CA ARG A 274 -11.31 3.15 -13.85
C ARG A 274 -11.62 2.75 -15.30
N ARG A 275 -12.67 1.96 -15.50
CA ARG A 275 -13.14 1.49 -16.82
C ARG A 275 -13.36 2.62 -17.84
N SER A 276 -13.92 3.75 -17.40
CA SER A 276 -14.26 4.88 -18.29
C SER A 276 -13.05 5.61 -18.88
N LEU A 277 -11.82 5.24 -18.50
CA LEU A 277 -10.59 5.84 -18.99
C LEU A 277 -10.13 5.24 -20.33
N PHE A 278 -10.61 4.04 -20.65
CA PHE A 278 -10.30 3.32 -21.89
C PHE A 278 -11.27 3.71 -23.02
N SER A 279 -10.80 3.65 -24.27
CA SER A 279 -11.58 3.92 -25.48
C SER A 279 -12.83 3.05 -25.58
N ASP A 280 -12.63 1.76 -25.35
CA ASP A 280 -13.62 0.71 -25.49
C ASP A 280 -13.16 -0.52 -24.68
N ASP A 281 -14.01 -1.54 -24.65
CA ASP A 281 -13.73 -2.79 -23.94
C ASP A 281 -12.54 -3.55 -24.55
N THR A 282 -12.21 -3.33 -25.83
CA THR A 282 -11.07 -3.98 -26.50
C THR A 282 -9.75 -3.41 -25.99
N ALA A 283 -9.63 -2.09 -25.91
CA ALA A 283 -8.46 -1.40 -25.38
C ALA A 283 -8.24 -1.76 -23.90
N ARG A 284 -9.32 -1.81 -23.12
CA ARG A 284 -9.28 -2.25 -21.72
C ARG A 284 -8.85 -3.70 -21.58
N LEU A 285 -9.37 -4.61 -22.41
CA LEU A 285 -8.99 -6.01 -22.39
C LEU A 285 -7.52 -6.19 -22.79
N LYS A 286 -7.02 -5.42 -23.76
CA LYS A 286 -5.61 -5.43 -24.15
C LYS A 286 -4.70 -4.99 -22.98
N PHE A 287 -5.06 -3.92 -22.29
CA PHE A 287 -4.35 -3.47 -21.09
C PHE A 287 -4.34 -4.54 -19.99
N LEU A 288 -5.49 -5.14 -19.71
CA LEU A 288 -5.64 -6.23 -18.74
C LEU A 288 -4.76 -7.44 -19.10
N SER A 289 -4.76 -7.88 -20.37
CA SER A 289 -3.93 -8.99 -20.84
C SER A 289 -2.44 -8.73 -20.66
N GLN A 290 -1.97 -7.50 -20.90
CA GLN A 290 -0.56 -7.13 -20.67
C GLN A 290 -0.19 -7.17 -19.18
N LEU A 291 -1.06 -6.62 -18.31
CA LEU A 291 -0.87 -6.67 -16.87
C LEU A 291 -0.88 -8.12 -16.34
N MET A 292 -1.78 -8.96 -16.87
CA MET A 292 -1.87 -10.38 -16.54
C MET A 292 -0.62 -11.13 -16.98
N LEU A 293 -0.09 -10.84 -18.17
CA LEU A 293 1.14 -11.46 -18.67
C LEU A 293 2.36 -11.11 -17.79
N GLY A 294 2.53 -9.84 -17.44
CA GLY A 294 3.64 -9.43 -16.57
C GLY A 294 3.55 -10.04 -15.16
N THR A 295 2.36 -10.08 -14.56
CA THR A 295 2.17 -10.75 -13.26
C THR A 295 2.33 -12.28 -13.35
N LYS A 296 1.94 -12.90 -14.48
CA LYS A 296 2.20 -14.31 -14.77
C LYS A 296 3.70 -14.61 -14.76
N GLU A 297 4.51 -13.78 -15.41
CA GLU A 297 5.96 -13.95 -15.45
C GLU A 297 6.60 -13.87 -14.06
N ILE A 298 6.16 -12.92 -13.24
CA ILE A 298 6.61 -12.80 -11.83
C ILE A 298 6.26 -14.07 -11.05
N LEU A 299 5.04 -14.60 -11.20
CA LEU A 299 4.63 -15.85 -10.55
C LEU A 299 5.44 -17.07 -11.01
N GLN A 300 5.80 -17.15 -12.29
CA GLN A 300 6.56 -18.27 -12.84
C GLN A 300 8.02 -18.25 -12.40
N THR A 301 8.64 -17.07 -12.39
CA THR A 301 10.06 -16.91 -12.08
C THR A 301 10.32 -16.79 -10.58
N GLY A 302 9.35 -16.28 -9.82
CA GLY A 302 9.52 -15.93 -8.40
C GLY A 302 10.50 -14.77 -8.16
N ILE A 303 10.85 -14.01 -9.22
CA ILE A 303 11.82 -12.92 -9.12
C ILE A 303 11.35 -11.85 -8.12
N GLY A 304 12.24 -11.41 -7.22
CA GLY A 304 11.95 -10.34 -6.26
C GLY A 304 11.00 -10.71 -5.10
N LEU A 305 10.31 -11.85 -5.14
CA LEU A 305 9.31 -12.26 -4.12
C LEU A 305 9.91 -12.78 -2.80
N ALA A 306 11.23 -12.92 -2.72
CA ALA A 306 11.92 -13.22 -1.46
C ALA A 306 12.00 -12.00 -0.52
N ASP A 307 11.87 -10.80 -1.07
CA ASP A 307 11.78 -9.56 -0.31
C ASP A 307 10.34 -9.33 0.17
N HIS A 308 10.17 -9.02 1.45
CA HIS A 308 8.84 -8.89 2.07
C HIS A 308 8.04 -7.71 1.50
N ASP A 309 8.69 -6.58 1.23
CA ASP A 309 8.04 -5.39 0.70
C ASP A 309 7.51 -5.63 -0.72
N ASN A 310 8.33 -6.26 -1.57
CA ASN A 310 7.92 -6.69 -2.91
C ASN A 310 6.77 -7.70 -2.86
N TYR A 311 6.89 -8.70 -1.99
CA TYR A 311 5.88 -9.73 -1.84
C TYR A 311 4.54 -9.13 -1.42
N HIS A 312 4.54 -8.22 -0.45
CA HIS A 312 3.35 -7.51 0.00
C HIS A 312 2.72 -6.66 -1.12
N ALA A 313 3.53 -5.83 -1.80
CA ALA A 313 3.07 -5.01 -2.92
C ALA A 313 2.49 -5.86 -4.07
N PHE A 314 3.09 -7.03 -4.33
CA PHE A 314 2.62 -7.97 -5.34
C PHE A 314 1.29 -8.63 -4.96
N CYS A 315 1.10 -9.03 -3.69
CA CYS A 315 -0.18 -9.55 -3.21
C CYS A 315 -1.30 -8.50 -3.36
N ARG A 316 -1.01 -7.24 -3.04
CA ARG A 316 -1.94 -6.11 -3.28
C ARG A 316 -2.28 -5.98 -4.75
N LEU A 317 -1.29 -6.06 -5.64
CA LEU A 317 -1.49 -5.99 -7.09
C LEU A 317 -2.41 -7.10 -7.59
N LEU A 318 -2.18 -8.35 -7.17
CA LEU A 318 -3.06 -9.48 -7.52
C LEU A 318 -4.50 -9.26 -7.02
N GLY A 319 -4.66 -8.79 -5.77
CA GLY A 319 -5.97 -8.45 -5.21
C GLY A 319 -6.75 -7.42 -6.05
N ARG A 320 -6.05 -6.48 -6.69
CA ARG A 320 -6.70 -5.45 -7.52
C ARG A 320 -7.36 -5.97 -8.79
N PHE A 321 -6.90 -7.10 -9.34
CA PHE A 321 -7.52 -7.65 -10.55
C PHE A 321 -9.02 -7.86 -10.35
N LYS A 322 -9.44 -8.45 -9.23
CA LYS A 322 -10.86 -8.73 -9.02
C LYS A 322 -11.67 -7.54 -8.49
N VAL A 323 -11.01 -6.61 -7.81
CA VAL A 323 -11.65 -5.36 -7.35
C VAL A 323 -11.95 -4.44 -8.53
N ASN A 324 -11.04 -4.34 -9.50
CA ASN A 324 -11.17 -3.41 -10.61
C ASN A 324 -11.74 -4.02 -11.91
N TYR A 325 -11.63 -5.34 -12.10
CA TYR A 325 -12.14 -6.04 -13.30
C TYR A 325 -13.21 -7.07 -12.95
N GLN A 326 -14.22 -7.16 -13.81
CA GLN A 326 -15.25 -8.19 -13.69
C GLN A 326 -14.65 -9.56 -14.00
N LEU A 327 -15.21 -10.62 -13.40
CA LEU A 327 -14.72 -11.99 -13.61
C LEU A 327 -14.78 -12.39 -15.10
N SER A 328 -15.81 -11.94 -15.83
CA SER A 328 -15.93 -12.15 -17.27
C SER A 328 -14.79 -11.49 -18.06
N GLU A 329 -14.28 -10.33 -17.63
CA GLU A 329 -13.14 -9.67 -18.27
C GLU A 329 -11.86 -10.49 -18.03
N LEU A 330 -11.65 -10.96 -16.80
CA LEU A 330 -10.49 -11.78 -16.43
C LEU A 330 -10.42 -13.07 -17.24
N ILE A 331 -11.54 -13.80 -17.34
CA ILE A 331 -11.62 -15.06 -18.09
C ILE A 331 -11.39 -14.84 -19.60
N ASN A 332 -11.76 -13.67 -20.11
CA ASN A 332 -11.58 -13.33 -21.51
C ASN A 332 -10.18 -12.81 -21.84
N ALA A 333 -9.38 -12.42 -20.84
CA ALA A 333 -8.00 -12.00 -21.03
C ALA A 333 -7.13 -13.16 -21.52
N GLU A 334 -6.09 -12.82 -22.29
CA GLU A 334 -5.18 -13.81 -22.84
C GLU A 334 -4.29 -14.40 -21.73
N GLY A 335 -4.22 -15.73 -21.66
CA GLY A 335 -3.40 -16.42 -20.67
C GLY A 335 -4.05 -16.65 -19.30
N TYR A 336 -5.35 -16.34 -19.14
CA TYR A 336 -6.08 -16.50 -17.87
C TYR A 336 -5.92 -17.89 -17.23
N SER A 337 -6.02 -18.97 -18.00
CA SER A 337 -5.98 -20.34 -17.47
C SER A 337 -4.64 -20.67 -16.79
N ASP A 338 -3.53 -20.25 -17.38
CA ASP A 338 -2.22 -20.41 -16.76
C ASP A 338 -2.03 -19.47 -15.57
N TRP A 339 -2.49 -18.23 -15.72
CA TRP A 339 -2.36 -17.21 -14.68
C TRP A 339 -3.10 -17.61 -13.41
N ILE A 340 -4.36 -18.04 -13.50
CA ILE A 340 -5.16 -18.42 -12.32
C ILE A 340 -4.59 -19.67 -11.62
N ARG A 341 -4.04 -20.62 -12.39
CA ARG A 341 -3.32 -21.77 -11.84
C ARG A 341 -2.10 -21.33 -11.03
N LEU A 342 -1.28 -20.43 -11.57
CA LEU A 342 -0.10 -19.90 -10.88
C LEU A 342 -0.46 -19.08 -9.65
N VAL A 343 -1.54 -18.29 -9.72
CA VAL A 343 -2.09 -17.57 -8.55
C VAL A 343 -2.54 -18.57 -7.48
N ALA A 344 -3.15 -19.70 -7.85
CA ALA A 344 -3.51 -20.76 -6.90
C ALA A 344 -2.28 -21.37 -6.26
N GLU A 345 -1.30 -21.81 -7.05
CA GLU A 345 -0.03 -22.36 -6.55
C GLU A 345 0.69 -21.37 -5.61
N PHE A 346 0.71 -20.08 -5.96
CA PHE A 346 1.28 -19.02 -5.12
C PHE A 346 0.48 -18.82 -3.84
N THR A 347 -0.85 -18.81 -3.89
CA THR A 347 -1.71 -18.69 -2.71
C THR A 347 -1.48 -19.85 -1.74
N LEU A 348 -1.39 -21.09 -2.25
CA LEU A 348 -1.11 -22.27 -1.43
C LEU A 348 0.25 -22.17 -0.73
N LYS A 349 1.31 -21.75 -1.44
CA LYS A 349 2.63 -21.49 -0.84
C LYS A 349 2.58 -20.37 0.21
N SER A 350 1.82 -19.32 -0.06
CA SER A 350 1.64 -18.17 0.83
C SER A 350 0.97 -18.57 2.16
N LEU A 351 -0.01 -19.47 2.09
CA LEU A 351 -0.65 -20.04 3.26
C LEU A 351 0.30 -20.92 4.07
N GLN A 352 1.17 -21.70 3.42
CA GLN A 352 2.19 -22.52 4.09
C GLN A 352 3.17 -21.67 4.90
N SER A 353 3.49 -20.47 4.43
CA SER A 353 4.39 -19.52 5.11
C SER A 353 3.63 -18.32 5.71
N TRP A 354 2.44 -18.54 6.26
CA TRP A 354 1.56 -17.47 6.73
C TRP A 354 2.19 -16.52 7.76
N LYS A 355 3.10 -16.99 8.62
CA LYS A 355 3.81 -16.14 9.60
C LYS A 355 4.69 -15.10 8.92
N TRP A 356 5.32 -15.48 7.81
CA TRP A 356 6.16 -14.58 7.02
C TRP A 356 5.33 -13.71 6.09
N ALA A 357 4.28 -14.27 5.47
CA ALA A 357 3.40 -13.54 4.56
C ALA A 357 2.52 -12.50 5.29
N GLY A 358 2.23 -12.72 6.58
CA GLY A 358 1.53 -11.78 7.45
C GLY A 358 0.19 -11.31 6.87
N SER A 359 -0.04 -9.99 6.90
CA SER A 359 -1.24 -9.35 6.34
C SER A 359 -1.38 -9.50 4.82
N SER A 360 -0.33 -9.90 4.10
CA SER A 360 -0.37 -10.04 2.64
C SER A 360 -1.34 -11.14 2.16
N VAL A 361 -1.54 -12.18 2.98
CA VAL A 361 -2.46 -13.29 2.70
C VAL A 361 -3.90 -12.80 2.52
N TYR A 362 -4.28 -11.74 3.23
CA TYR A 362 -5.61 -11.11 3.14
C TYR A 362 -5.96 -10.78 1.69
N TYR A 363 -5.04 -10.15 0.94
CA TYR A 363 -5.31 -9.73 -0.45
C TYR A 363 -5.53 -10.93 -1.38
N LEU A 364 -4.84 -12.05 -1.15
CA LEU A 364 -5.01 -13.27 -1.92
C LEU A 364 -6.33 -13.95 -1.59
N LEU A 365 -6.69 -14.07 -0.31
CA LEU A 365 -7.98 -14.66 0.09
C LEU A 365 -9.17 -13.80 -0.37
N ASN A 366 -9.03 -12.47 -0.32
CA ASN A 366 -10.02 -11.53 -0.84
C ASN A 366 -10.20 -11.69 -2.37
N LEU A 367 -9.09 -11.89 -3.11
CA LEU A 367 -9.14 -12.19 -4.54
C LEU A 367 -9.99 -13.44 -4.81
N TRP A 368 -9.75 -14.54 -4.09
CA TRP A 368 -10.52 -15.78 -4.25
C TRP A 368 -11.99 -15.59 -3.87
N SER A 369 -12.25 -15.00 -2.70
CA SER A 369 -13.62 -14.77 -2.18
C SER A 369 -14.46 -13.92 -3.13
N LYS A 370 -13.92 -12.79 -3.60
CA LYS A 370 -14.61 -11.93 -4.59
C LYS A 370 -14.77 -12.63 -5.94
N SER A 371 -13.85 -13.52 -6.32
CA SER A 371 -13.94 -14.28 -7.57
C SER A 371 -15.07 -15.30 -7.52
N VAL A 372 -15.13 -16.16 -6.50
CA VAL A 372 -16.17 -17.20 -6.38
C VAL A 372 -17.58 -16.60 -6.25
N THR A 373 -17.72 -15.50 -5.49
CA THR A 373 -19.00 -14.79 -5.34
C THR A 373 -19.50 -14.15 -6.64
N SER A 374 -18.59 -13.89 -7.59
CA SER A 374 -18.93 -13.33 -8.90
C SER A 374 -19.36 -14.38 -9.92
N VAL A 375 -19.11 -15.67 -9.68
CA VAL A 375 -19.42 -16.76 -10.63
C VAL A 375 -20.92 -16.85 -10.94
N ARG A 376 -21.78 -16.57 -9.95
CA ARG A 376 -23.25 -16.57 -10.13
C ARG A 376 -23.75 -15.56 -11.17
N TYR A 377 -22.93 -14.56 -11.49
CA TYR A 377 -23.24 -13.54 -12.49
C TYR A 377 -22.49 -13.76 -13.81
N LEU A 378 -21.69 -14.82 -13.91
CA LEU A 378 -20.86 -15.09 -15.07
C LEU A 378 -21.72 -15.56 -16.24
N LYS A 379 -21.63 -14.83 -17.35
CA LYS A 379 -22.14 -15.23 -18.66
C LYS A 379 -20.94 -15.36 -19.59
N SER A 380 -20.25 -16.50 -19.53
CA SER A 380 -19.08 -16.79 -20.36
C SER A 380 -19.05 -18.27 -20.70
N ASP A 381 -18.70 -18.59 -21.95
CA ASP A 381 -18.54 -19.96 -22.43
C ASP A 381 -17.18 -20.56 -22.03
N LYS A 382 -16.23 -19.74 -21.58
CA LYS A 382 -14.89 -20.17 -21.15
C LYS A 382 -14.90 -20.64 -19.69
N PRO A 383 -14.17 -21.72 -19.34
CA PRO A 383 -14.11 -22.23 -17.98
C PRO A 383 -13.41 -21.24 -17.03
N CYS A 384 -14.02 -20.99 -15.87
CA CYS A 384 -13.44 -20.09 -14.87
C CYS A 384 -12.33 -20.74 -14.02
N LEU A 385 -12.26 -22.08 -13.98
CA LEU A 385 -11.30 -22.90 -13.22
C LEU A 385 -11.31 -22.71 -11.69
N LEU A 386 -12.21 -21.87 -11.16
CA LEU A 386 -12.32 -21.63 -9.72
C LEU A 386 -12.78 -22.87 -8.96
N ASP A 387 -13.59 -23.73 -9.59
CA ASP A 387 -14.08 -25.00 -9.02
C ASP A 387 -12.94 -25.96 -8.67
N GLU A 388 -11.81 -25.87 -9.39
CA GLU A 388 -10.66 -26.74 -9.15
C GLU A 388 -9.78 -26.23 -8.00
N TYR A 389 -9.62 -24.90 -7.89
CA TYR A 389 -8.62 -24.29 -7.01
C TYR A 389 -9.20 -23.78 -5.68
N ALA A 390 -10.43 -23.29 -5.66
CA ALA A 390 -11.05 -22.76 -4.44
C ALA A 390 -11.15 -23.80 -3.31
N PRO A 391 -11.53 -25.07 -3.56
CA PRO A 391 -11.50 -26.11 -2.53
C PRO A 391 -10.10 -26.35 -1.99
N LYS A 392 -9.08 -26.41 -2.86
CA LYS A 392 -7.67 -26.61 -2.45
C LYS A 392 -7.15 -25.51 -1.54
N VAL A 393 -7.56 -24.25 -1.77
CA VAL A 393 -7.21 -23.11 -0.91
C VAL A 393 -7.80 -23.31 0.50
N ILE A 394 -9.05 -23.76 0.59
CA ILE A 394 -9.71 -24.05 1.87
C ILE A 394 -9.06 -25.23 2.59
N GLU A 395 -8.81 -26.33 1.86
CA GLU A 395 -8.15 -27.50 2.41
C GLU A 395 -6.77 -27.15 2.98
N CYS A 396 -5.97 -26.41 2.22
CA CYS A 396 -4.65 -25.97 2.65
C CYS A 396 -4.71 -25.04 3.86
N PHE A 397 -5.62 -24.06 3.87
CA PHE A 397 -5.83 -23.16 5.01
C PHE A 397 -6.15 -23.93 6.30
N VAL A 398 -7.11 -24.87 6.24
CA VAL A 398 -7.53 -25.66 7.40
C VAL A 398 -6.39 -26.58 7.86
N SER A 399 -5.80 -27.37 6.96
CA SER A 399 -4.72 -28.30 7.33
C SER A 399 -3.58 -27.57 8.04
N LEU A 400 -3.11 -26.45 7.49
CA LEU A 400 -1.98 -25.72 8.04
C LEU A 400 -2.28 -25.07 9.38
N ARG A 401 -3.50 -24.56 9.58
CA ARG A 401 -3.94 -24.05 10.88
C ARG A 401 -3.99 -25.16 11.92
N PHE A 402 -4.44 -26.36 11.55
CA PHE A 402 -4.47 -27.49 12.48
C PHE A 402 -3.07 -28.06 12.75
N ASP A 403 -2.16 -28.02 11.78
CA ASP A 403 -0.80 -28.51 11.93
C ASP A 403 0.10 -27.51 12.68
N SER A 404 -0.07 -26.20 12.50
CA SER A 404 0.71 -25.16 13.20
C SER A 404 0.51 -25.20 14.71
N LEU A 405 -0.70 -25.54 15.17
CA LEU A 405 -1.05 -25.65 16.59
C LEU A 405 -0.29 -26.78 17.31
N GLN A 406 0.32 -27.72 16.59
CA GLN A 406 1.21 -28.72 17.18
C GLN A 406 2.63 -28.19 17.43
N SER A 407 3.02 -27.09 16.76
CA SER A 407 4.36 -26.48 16.80
C SER A 407 4.40 -25.16 17.59
N GLU A 408 3.27 -24.52 17.89
CA GLU A 408 3.20 -23.13 18.38
C GLU A 408 3.43 -22.91 19.89
N LEU A 409 3.74 -23.96 20.66
CA LEU A 409 4.16 -23.79 22.06
C LEU A 409 5.69 -23.66 22.23
N SER A 410 6.46 -23.62 21.13
CA SER A 410 7.94 -23.46 21.19
C SER A 410 8.45 -22.03 20.98
N ASP A 411 7.64 -21.11 20.46
CA ASP A 411 8.02 -19.70 20.27
C ASP A 411 7.08 -18.79 21.10
N GLU A 412 7.54 -18.34 22.26
CA GLU A 412 6.84 -17.46 23.24
C GLU A 412 6.51 -16.04 22.71
N LEU A 413 6.46 -15.80 21.39
CA LEU A 413 6.42 -14.45 20.80
C LEU A 413 5.25 -14.18 19.84
N GLY A 414 4.32 -15.13 19.65
CA GLY A 414 3.09 -14.92 18.87
C GLY A 414 1.84 -14.91 19.77
N GLU A 415 1.01 -13.87 19.67
CA GLU A 415 -0.33 -13.88 20.28
C GLU A 415 -1.16 -15.03 19.67
N ASP A 416 -1.80 -15.87 20.50
CA ASP A 416 -2.72 -16.91 20.03
C ASP A 416 -3.89 -16.21 19.32
N PRO A 417 -4.16 -16.46 18.02
CA PRO A 417 -5.27 -15.82 17.33
C PRO A 417 -6.63 -16.12 17.95
N LEU A 418 -6.76 -17.18 18.76
CA LEU A 418 -7.98 -17.46 19.52
C LEU A 418 -8.17 -16.51 20.72
N ASP A 419 -7.11 -15.87 21.21
CA ASP A 419 -7.16 -14.87 22.28
C ASP A 419 -7.60 -13.49 21.73
N ASN A 420 -7.54 -13.29 20.41
CA ASN A 420 -7.98 -12.06 19.74
C ASN A 420 -9.10 -12.34 18.71
N VAL A 421 -10.35 -12.16 19.17
CA VAL A 421 -11.57 -12.40 18.38
C VAL A 421 -11.62 -11.55 17.11
N GLU A 422 -11.07 -10.33 17.10
CA GLU A 422 -11.06 -9.46 15.92
C GLU A 422 -10.14 -10.03 14.84
N VAL A 423 -8.90 -10.41 15.22
CA VAL A 423 -7.94 -11.06 14.31
C VAL A 423 -8.48 -12.37 13.76
N LEU A 424 -9.17 -13.15 14.59
CA LEU A 424 -9.81 -14.39 14.17
C LEU A 424 -10.93 -14.16 13.16
N GLN A 425 -11.77 -13.13 13.38
CA GLN A 425 -12.84 -12.76 12.45
C GLN A 425 -12.29 -12.28 11.11
N ASP A 426 -11.24 -11.46 11.11
CA ASP A 426 -10.58 -10.97 9.89
C ASP A 426 -9.98 -12.13 9.08
N GLN A 427 -9.38 -13.12 9.74
CA GLN A 427 -8.85 -14.32 9.06
C GLN A 427 -9.95 -15.21 8.47
N LEU A 428 -11.11 -15.27 9.12
CA LEU A 428 -12.23 -16.12 8.71
C LEU A 428 -13.23 -15.38 7.80
N GLU A 429 -13.10 -14.07 7.56
CA GLU A 429 -14.04 -13.27 6.78
C GLU A 429 -14.32 -13.87 5.39
N PHE A 430 -13.30 -14.44 4.75
CA PHE A 430 -13.38 -15.01 3.40
C PHE A 430 -13.88 -16.45 3.36
N PHE A 431 -13.71 -17.18 4.46
CA PHE A 431 -13.89 -18.63 4.53
C PHE A 431 -15.30 -19.08 4.12
N PRO A 432 -16.39 -18.40 4.53
CA PRO A 432 -17.73 -18.85 4.19
C PRO A 432 -18.03 -18.78 2.70
N TYR A 433 -17.54 -17.75 2.02
CA TYR A 433 -17.77 -17.56 0.59
C TYR A 433 -17.06 -18.63 -0.23
N LEU A 434 -15.83 -18.96 0.14
CA LEU A 434 -15.02 -20.01 -0.49
C LEU A 434 -15.59 -21.40 -0.22
N CYS A 435 -15.94 -21.69 1.04
CA CYS A 435 -16.51 -22.97 1.43
C CYS A 435 -17.85 -23.23 0.70
N ARG A 436 -18.75 -22.23 0.67
CA ARG A 436 -20.07 -22.39 0.04
C ARG A 436 -20.06 -22.48 -1.48
N PHE A 437 -18.98 -22.05 -2.12
CA PHE A 437 -18.85 -22.17 -3.56
C PHE A 437 -18.81 -23.63 -4.01
N GLN A 438 -18.15 -24.50 -3.24
CA GLN A 438 -18.07 -25.95 -3.46
C GLN A 438 -18.41 -26.69 -2.16
N TYR A 439 -19.62 -26.45 -1.65
CA TYR A 439 -19.95 -26.77 -0.26
C TYR A 439 -19.85 -28.26 0.05
N GLY A 440 -20.32 -29.14 -0.84
CA GLY A 440 -20.26 -30.60 -0.62
C GLY A 440 -18.84 -31.14 -0.47
N SER A 441 -17.90 -30.66 -1.28
CA SER A 441 -16.49 -31.07 -1.18
C SER A 441 -15.83 -30.50 0.07
N CYS A 442 -16.06 -29.21 0.36
CA CYS A 442 -15.47 -28.54 1.52
C CYS A 442 -16.01 -29.08 2.85
N SER A 443 -17.32 -29.31 2.96
CA SER A 443 -17.94 -29.88 4.17
C SER A 443 -17.45 -31.30 4.43
N SER A 444 -17.40 -32.14 3.39
CA SER A 444 -16.88 -33.51 3.50
C SER A 444 -15.43 -33.53 3.99
N TYR A 445 -14.59 -32.62 3.48
CA TYR A 445 -13.21 -32.46 3.94
C TYR A 445 -13.13 -32.00 5.41
N LEU A 446 -13.90 -30.98 5.79
CA LEU A 446 -13.96 -30.48 7.17
C LEU A 446 -14.36 -31.61 8.14
N MET A 447 -15.39 -32.38 7.80
CA MET A 447 -15.82 -33.54 8.59
C MET A 447 -14.72 -34.59 8.67
N LYS A 448 -14.07 -34.93 7.55
CA LYS A 448 -12.98 -35.92 7.51
C LYS A 448 -11.81 -35.54 8.42
N ILE A 449 -11.48 -34.26 8.56
CA ILE A 449 -10.42 -33.78 9.46
C ILE A 449 -10.86 -33.79 10.91
N VAL A 450 -12.08 -33.34 11.20
CA VAL A 450 -12.51 -33.13 12.58
C VAL A 450 -12.95 -34.42 13.26
N GLU A 451 -13.54 -35.38 12.53
CA GLU A 451 -14.02 -36.67 13.03
C GLU A 451 -12.97 -37.41 13.89
N PRO A 452 -11.72 -37.64 13.43
CA PRO A 452 -10.71 -38.30 14.27
C PRO A 452 -10.32 -37.47 15.51
N ILE A 453 -10.36 -36.14 15.42
CA ILE A 453 -10.05 -35.22 16.54
C ILE A 453 -11.12 -35.35 17.62
N ILE A 454 -12.39 -35.34 17.21
CA ILE A 454 -13.54 -35.53 18.11
C ILE A 454 -13.52 -36.91 18.74
N GLN A 455 -13.27 -37.97 17.97
CA GLN A 455 -13.19 -39.32 18.50
C GLN A 455 -12.04 -39.47 19.52
N SER A 456 -10.90 -38.80 19.29
CA SER A 456 -9.81 -38.75 20.27
C SER A 456 -10.24 -38.03 21.55
N TYR A 457 -10.85 -36.85 21.41
CA TYR A 457 -11.35 -36.06 22.54
C TYR A 457 -12.43 -36.81 23.35
N MET A 458 -13.38 -37.46 22.68
CA MET A 458 -14.44 -38.28 23.31
C MET A 458 -13.88 -39.47 24.07
N LYS A 459 -12.85 -40.15 23.55
CA LYS A 459 -12.19 -41.25 24.26
C LYS A 459 -11.54 -40.75 25.55
N VAL A 460 -10.88 -39.60 25.51
CA VAL A 460 -10.23 -39.00 26.69
C VAL A 460 -11.26 -38.55 27.73
N ALA A 461 -12.33 -37.87 27.30
CA ALA A 461 -13.41 -37.44 28.18
C ALA A 461 -14.11 -38.62 28.89
N ASN A 462 -14.31 -39.74 28.20
CA ASN A 462 -14.96 -40.92 28.77
C ASN A 462 -14.08 -41.76 29.70
N LEU A 463 -12.76 -41.68 29.57
CA LEU A 463 -11.84 -42.57 30.28
C LEU A 463 -11.38 -42.03 31.66
N GLN A 464 -11.56 -40.74 31.97
CA GLN A 464 -11.07 -40.12 33.23
C GLN A 464 -9.59 -40.44 33.54
N ILE A 465 -8.77 -40.74 32.52
CA ILE A 465 -7.35 -41.05 32.69
C ILE A 465 -6.57 -39.74 32.68
N PRO A 466 -5.62 -39.49 33.61
CA PRO A 466 -4.77 -38.31 33.57
C PRO A 466 -3.79 -38.45 32.39
N MET A 467 -4.16 -37.86 31.25
CA MET A 467 -3.27 -37.74 30.09
C MET A 467 -2.39 -36.49 30.22
N ASN A 468 -1.29 -36.43 29.46
CA ASN A 468 -0.47 -35.23 29.31
C ASN A 468 -1.38 -34.03 28.99
N SER A 469 -1.41 -33.02 29.87
CA SER A 469 -2.21 -31.79 29.71
C SER A 469 -1.99 -31.10 28.35
N TYR A 470 -0.82 -31.31 27.76
CA TYR A 470 -0.41 -30.84 26.45
C TYR A 470 -1.26 -31.38 25.29
N GLU A 471 -1.45 -32.70 25.18
CA GLU A 471 -2.17 -33.31 24.05
C GLU A 471 -3.67 -32.96 24.08
N LEU A 472 -4.23 -32.84 25.29
CA LEU A 472 -5.60 -32.37 25.49
C LEU A 472 -5.74 -30.90 25.08
N SER A 473 -4.82 -30.03 25.48
CA SER A 473 -4.81 -28.60 25.12
C SER A 473 -4.75 -28.38 23.60
N VAL A 474 -3.89 -29.12 22.89
CA VAL A 474 -3.80 -29.06 21.42
C VAL A 474 -5.11 -29.51 20.77
N THR A 475 -5.73 -30.56 21.31
CA THR A 475 -7.02 -31.08 20.81
C THR A 475 -8.15 -30.07 21.03
N GLU A 476 -8.25 -29.48 22.22
CA GLU A 476 -9.21 -28.40 22.54
C GLU A 476 -9.03 -27.19 21.62
N THR A 477 -7.79 -26.80 21.35
CA THR A 477 -7.46 -25.66 20.49
C THR A 477 -7.90 -25.91 19.03
N LYS A 478 -7.68 -27.12 18.51
CA LYS A 478 -8.16 -27.55 17.17
C LYS A 478 -9.70 -27.51 17.08
N LEU A 479 -10.38 -27.97 18.12
CA LEU A 479 -11.84 -27.98 18.18
C LEU A 479 -12.43 -26.55 18.33
N ALA A 480 -11.74 -25.64 19.04
CA ALA A 480 -12.11 -24.23 19.10
C ALA A 480 -12.03 -23.57 17.71
N TRP A 481 -10.93 -23.77 16.99
CA TRP A 481 -10.79 -23.31 15.59
C TRP A 481 -11.88 -23.86 14.68
N PHE A 482 -12.19 -25.16 14.78
CA PHE A 482 -13.30 -25.76 14.04
C PHE A 482 -14.64 -25.08 14.36
N THR A 483 -14.92 -24.84 15.64
CA THR A 483 -16.15 -24.18 16.10
C THR A 483 -16.27 -22.78 15.51
N HIS A 484 -15.19 -22.00 15.50
CA HIS A 484 -15.16 -20.67 14.88
C HIS A 484 -15.33 -20.71 13.36
N ILE A 485 -14.71 -21.68 12.68
CA ILE A 485 -14.89 -21.89 11.23
C ILE A 485 -16.37 -22.19 10.93
N VAL A 486 -16.99 -23.12 11.65
CA VAL A 486 -18.41 -23.47 11.47
C VAL A 486 -19.30 -22.27 11.79
N ALA A 487 -19.04 -21.54 12.88
CA ALA A 487 -19.79 -20.33 13.23
C ALA A 487 -19.71 -19.26 12.12
N ALA A 488 -18.53 -19.04 11.54
CA ALA A 488 -18.36 -18.11 10.42
C ALA A 488 -19.16 -18.55 9.18
N ILE A 489 -19.14 -19.85 8.84
CA ILE A 489 -19.92 -20.42 7.75
C ILE A 489 -21.42 -20.19 7.98
N LEU A 490 -21.92 -20.49 9.18
CA LEU A 490 -23.35 -20.36 9.49
C LEU A 490 -23.80 -18.89 9.55
N LYS A 491 -23.00 -17.98 10.10
CA LYS A 491 -23.34 -16.53 10.21
C LYS A 491 -23.65 -15.88 8.87
N THR A 492 -22.98 -16.30 7.80
CA THR A 492 -23.23 -15.78 6.44
C THR A 492 -24.49 -16.37 5.79
N LYS A 493 -25.27 -17.24 6.45
CA LYS A 493 -26.54 -17.76 5.88
C LYS A 493 -27.56 -16.64 5.64
N HIS A 494 -27.40 -15.52 6.33
CA HIS A 494 -28.23 -14.32 6.20
C HIS A 494 -27.83 -13.41 5.01
N THR A 495 -26.71 -13.66 4.32
CA THR A 495 -26.35 -12.92 3.09
C THR A 495 -26.89 -13.65 1.86
N SER A 496 -27.87 -13.00 1.20
CA SER A 496 -28.68 -13.52 0.10
C SER A 496 -27.90 -14.26 -1.02
N GLY A 497 -28.30 -15.51 -1.31
CA GLY A 497 -27.95 -16.21 -2.55
C GLY A 497 -27.47 -17.67 -2.44
N PHE A 498 -27.43 -18.28 -1.25
CA PHE A 498 -26.89 -19.64 -1.02
C PHE A 498 -27.93 -20.68 -0.53
N SER A 499 -29.23 -20.37 -0.60
CA SER A 499 -30.31 -21.22 -0.09
C SER A 499 -30.75 -22.29 -1.10
N GLY A 500 -30.23 -23.50 -0.95
CA GLY A 500 -30.77 -24.71 -1.57
C GLY A 500 -30.92 -25.82 -0.52
N GLU A 501 -31.90 -26.70 -0.66
CA GLU A 501 -32.19 -27.78 0.31
C GLU A 501 -30.95 -28.67 0.60
N SER A 502 -30.07 -28.87 -0.40
CA SER A 502 -28.82 -29.62 -0.23
C SER A 502 -27.80 -28.93 0.70
N HIS A 503 -27.79 -27.59 0.74
CA HIS A 503 -26.91 -26.84 1.63
C HIS A 503 -27.41 -26.87 3.07
N GLU A 504 -28.73 -26.96 3.30
CA GLU A 504 -29.28 -27.06 4.65
C GLU A 504 -28.93 -28.38 5.33
N VAL A 505 -28.86 -29.47 4.57
CA VAL A 505 -28.39 -30.77 5.07
C VAL A 505 -26.93 -30.68 5.51
N LEU A 506 -26.07 -30.08 4.68
CA LEU A 506 -24.65 -29.90 5.00
C LEU A 506 -24.44 -28.95 6.19
N ASP A 507 -25.23 -27.87 6.30
CA ASP A 507 -25.24 -26.99 7.47
C ASP A 507 -25.59 -27.79 8.75
N ALA A 508 -26.61 -28.66 8.67
CA ALA A 508 -27.04 -29.49 9.79
C ALA A 508 -25.96 -30.51 10.19
N GLU A 509 -25.28 -31.13 9.22
CA GLU A 509 -24.19 -32.07 9.47
C GLU A 509 -23.02 -31.42 10.22
N ILE A 510 -22.50 -30.28 9.73
CA ILE A 510 -21.39 -29.59 10.39
C ILE A 510 -21.81 -28.99 11.74
N SER A 511 -23.06 -28.54 11.88
CA SER A 511 -23.60 -28.01 13.14
C SER A 511 -23.76 -29.12 14.19
N ALA A 512 -24.27 -30.28 13.79
CA ALA A 512 -24.41 -31.43 14.68
C ALA A 512 -23.06 -31.85 15.27
N CYS A 513 -22.00 -31.77 14.47
CA CYS A 513 -20.63 -32.03 14.90
C CYS A 513 -20.17 -31.09 16.02
N VAL A 514 -20.42 -29.78 15.89
CA VAL A 514 -20.13 -28.79 16.96
C VAL A 514 -21.01 -29.02 18.18
N LEU A 515 -22.30 -29.33 18.01
CA LEU A 515 -23.23 -29.58 19.12
C LEU A 515 -22.85 -30.81 19.95
N GLN A 516 -22.23 -31.83 19.36
CA GLN A 516 -21.68 -32.97 20.10
C GLN A 516 -20.60 -32.54 21.11
N LEU A 517 -19.83 -31.49 20.81
CA LEU A 517 -18.81 -30.96 21.71
C LEU A 517 -19.43 -30.26 22.93
N VAL A 518 -20.58 -29.61 22.77
CA VAL A 518 -21.29 -28.90 23.84
C VAL A 518 -21.69 -29.85 24.97
N ASN A 519 -22.24 -31.01 24.63
CA ASN A 519 -22.67 -32.02 25.62
C ASN A 519 -21.52 -32.55 26.48
N ILE A 520 -20.29 -32.49 25.97
CA ILE A 520 -19.06 -32.91 26.67
C ILE A 520 -18.48 -31.73 27.44
N SER A 521 -18.68 -30.50 26.96
CA SER A 521 -18.23 -29.29 27.65
C SER A 521 -18.84 -29.15 29.06
N ASP A 522 -20.10 -29.51 29.20
CA ASP A 522 -20.82 -29.48 30.48
C ASP A 522 -20.40 -30.60 31.47
N SER A 523 -19.57 -31.57 31.05
CA SER A 523 -19.11 -32.70 31.89
C SER A 523 -17.88 -32.41 32.77
N GLY A 524 -17.26 -31.22 32.63
CA GLY A 524 -16.26 -30.69 33.58
C GLY A 524 -14.78 -31.08 33.34
N ILE A 525 -14.42 -31.63 32.18
CA ILE A 525 -13.03 -31.97 31.83
C ILE A 525 -12.50 -31.01 30.75
N HIS A 526 -11.98 -29.83 31.15
CA HIS A 526 -11.32 -28.87 30.24
C HIS A 526 -10.07 -28.29 30.88
N ASN A 527 -9.01 -28.11 30.09
CA ASN A 527 -7.82 -27.36 30.52
C ASN A 527 -7.82 -25.91 30.00
N LYS A 528 -8.44 -25.60 28.86
CA LYS A 528 -8.61 -24.22 28.35
C LYS A 528 -10.07 -23.79 28.32
N TRP A 529 -10.36 -22.65 28.95
CA TRP A 529 -11.65 -21.95 28.90
C TRP A 529 -12.02 -21.46 27.49
N ALA A 530 -11.07 -21.45 26.53
CA ALA A 530 -11.29 -21.00 25.16
C ALA A 530 -12.30 -21.86 24.38
N LEU A 531 -12.33 -23.19 24.56
CA LEU A 531 -13.33 -24.06 23.92
C LEU A 531 -14.74 -23.77 24.46
N VAL A 532 -14.86 -23.65 25.79
CA VAL A 532 -16.13 -23.31 26.46
C VAL A 532 -16.60 -21.92 26.05
N TYR A 533 -15.70 -20.94 25.98
CA TYR A 533 -16.00 -19.57 25.52
C TYR A 533 -16.38 -19.51 24.04
N SER A 534 -15.73 -20.30 23.18
CA SER A 534 -16.06 -20.43 21.75
C SER A 534 -17.45 -21.05 21.55
N ILE A 535 -17.76 -22.08 22.35
CA ILE A 535 -19.08 -22.74 22.39
C ILE A 535 -20.14 -21.76 22.92
N ASP A 536 -19.89 -21.05 24.01
CA ASP A 536 -20.84 -20.11 24.60
C ASP A 536 -21.07 -18.87 23.72
N ASN A 537 -20.05 -18.36 23.02
CA ASN A 537 -20.25 -17.30 22.02
C ASN A 537 -20.99 -17.80 20.78
N SER A 538 -20.83 -19.08 20.40
CA SER A 538 -21.62 -19.68 19.32
C SER A 538 -23.10 -19.90 19.68
N ARG A 539 -23.43 -20.01 20.99
CA ARG A 539 -24.82 -20.03 21.49
C ARG A 539 -25.55 -18.70 21.28
N VAL A 540 -24.82 -17.58 21.15
CA VAL A 540 -25.40 -16.23 20.92
C VAL A 540 -25.83 -16.02 19.45
N VAL A 541 -25.51 -16.94 18.54
CA VAL A 541 -25.88 -16.89 17.11
C VAL A 541 -27.14 -17.72 16.79
N GLN A 542 -27.74 -18.39 17.79
CA GLN A 542 -29.14 -18.85 17.72
C GLN A 542 -30.09 -17.71 18.03
#